data_AF-A0A3B9W0Z3-F1
#
_entry.id   AF-A0A3B9W0Z3-F1
#
_cell.length_a   1.000
_cell.length_b   1.000
_cell.length_c   1.000
_cell.angle_alpha   90.00
_cell.angle_beta   90.00
_cell.angle_gamma   90.00
#
_symmetry.space_group_name_H-M   'P 1'
#
loop_
_entity.id
_entity.type
_entity.pdbx_description
1 polymer ?
#
loop_
_entity_poly.entity_id
_entity_poly.type
_entity_poly.pdbx_seq_one_letter_code
_entity_poly.pdbx_strand_id
1 'polypeptide(L)' 'LTGSSIRVPTPDVSLAILNLSLENGTTKDEVNNFLREMSLHSDLRKQIDYIDSPEVVSTDFVGSRRAGIVDGLATISND' A
#
# COMPACT_ATOMS: atom_id res chain seq x y z
N LEU A 1 -15.65 0.14 8.97
CA LEU A 1 -14.41 0.90 8.72
C LEU A 1 -14.65 2.35 9.12
N THR A 2 -13.70 2.95 9.84
CA THR A 2 -13.67 4.39 10.16
C THR A 2 -12.29 4.93 9.78
N GLY A 3 -12.13 6.24 9.66
CA GLY A 3 -10.88 6.86 9.25
C GLY A 3 -10.65 8.19 9.96
N SER A 4 -9.38 8.54 10.12
CA SER A 4 -8.93 9.86 10.53
C SER A 4 -7.84 10.32 9.57
N SER A 5 -7.67 11.62 9.44
CA SER A 5 -6.64 12.22 8.57
C SER A 5 -5.84 13.26 9.35
N ILE A 6 -4.52 13.24 9.15
CA ILE A 6 -3.60 14.24 9.69
C ILE A 6 -2.95 14.94 8.49
N ARG A 7 -2.90 16.28 8.53
CA ARG A 7 -2.17 17.07 7.53
C ARG A 7 -0.72 17.25 7.98
N VAL A 8 0.20 17.06 7.05
CA VAL A 8 1.64 17.28 7.23
C VAL A 8 2.11 18.33 6.22
N PRO A 9 3.27 19.00 6.43
CA PRO A 9 3.72 20.06 5.54
C PRO A 9 4.37 19.51 4.25
N THR A 10 3.59 18.75 3.46
CA THR A 10 3.94 18.30 2.11
C THR A 10 2.90 18.85 1.11
N PRO A 11 3.33 19.37 -0.05
CA PRO A 11 2.41 20.01 -1.00
C PRO A 11 1.51 19.02 -1.73
N ASP A 12 1.96 17.78 -1.90
CA ASP A 12 1.27 16.73 -2.63
C ASP A 12 1.67 15.35 -2.06
N VAL A 13 0.94 14.32 -2.49
CA VAL A 13 1.02 12.93 -2.05
C VAL A 13 0.54 12.73 -0.62
N SER A 14 -0.15 11.62 -0.39
CA SER A 14 -0.71 11.23 0.90
C SER A 14 -0.39 9.78 1.20
N LEU A 15 -0.28 9.45 2.48
CA LEU A 15 -0.11 8.08 2.96
C LEU A 15 -1.40 7.62 3.63
N ALA A 16 -1.88 6.45 3.23
CA ALA A 16 -2.96 5.75 3.93
C ALA A 16 -2.36 4.62 4.76
N ILE A 17 -2.70 4.58 6.05
CA ILE A 17 -2.35 3.48 6.95
C ILE A 17 -3.64 2.73 7.28
N LEU A 18 -3.66 1.44 6.99
CA LEU A 18 -4.80 0.58 7.24
C LEU A 18 -4.43 -0.47 8.29
N ASN A 19 -5.17 -0.47 9.41
CA ASN A 19 -5.04 -1.48 10.45
C ASN A 19 -6.29 -2.35 10.44
N LEU A 20 -6.14 -3.66 10.22
CA LEU A 20 -7.23 -4.61 10.07
C LEU A 20 -7.09 -5.75 11.09
N SER A 21 -8.21 -6.22 11.60
CA SER A 21 -8.32 -7.52 12.25
C SER A 21 -8.98 -8.46 11.25
N LEU A 22 -8.24 -9.45 10.77
CA LEU A 22 -8.74 -10.43 9.82
C LEU A 22 -9.40 -11.60 10.57
N GLU A 23 -10.38 -12.23 9.95
CA GLU A 23 -11.06 -13.41 10.52
C GLU A 23 -10.13 -14.64 10.58
N ASN A 24 -9.22 -14.76 9.62
CA ASN A 24 -8.21 -15.80 9.54
C ASN A 24 -6.82 -15.17 9.64
N GLY A 25 -5.91 -15.87 10.30
CA GLY A 25 -4.52 -15.42 10.42
C GLY A 25 -3.81 -15.40 9.06
N THR A 26 -2.81 -14.52 8.93
CA THR A 26 -2.01 -14.39 7.71
C THR A 26 -0.58 -13.97 8.04
N THR A 27 0.36 -14.36 7.19
CA THR A 27 1.75 -13.89 7.26
C THR A 27 1.96 -12.63 6.43
N LYS A 28 3.03 -11.88 6.72
CA LYS A 28 3.46 -10.74 5.91
C LYS A 28 3.67 -11.15 4.45
N ASP A 29 4.29 -12.30 4.22
CA ASP A 29 4.63 -12.78 2.88
C ASP A 29 3.39 -13.14 2.07
N GLU A 30 2.38 -13.77 2.69
CA GLU A 30 1.10 -14.06 2.03
C GLU A 30 0.38 -12.79 1.58
N VAL A 31 0.30 -11.76 2.45
CA VAL A 31 -0.32 -10.47 2.12
C VAL A 31 0.43 -9.78 0.99
N ASN A 32 1.76 -9.73 1.10
CA ASN A 32 2.62 -9.09 0.10
C ASN A 32 2.53 -9.79 -1.26
N ASN A 33 2.58 -11.11 -1.28
CA ASN A 33 2.42 -11.89 -2.51
C ASN A 33 1.06 -11.66 -3.14
N PHE A 34 -0.02 -11.69 -2.35
CA PHE A 34 -1.36 -11.42 -2.85
C PHE A 34 -1.48 -10.02 -3.48
N LEU A 35 -1.01 -8.97 -2.79
CA LEU A 35 -1.10 -7.60 -3.30
C LEU A 35 -0.21 -7.38 -4.53
N ARG A 36 0.96 -8.01 -4.58
CA ARG A 36 1.84 -8.01 -5.76
C ARG A 36 1.14 -8.68 -6.94
N GLU A 37 0.57 -9.86 -6.76
CA GLU A 37 -0.18 -10.57 -7.81
C GLU A 37 -1.37 -9.74 -8.31
N MET A 38 -2.10 -9.07 -7.40
CA MET A 38 -3.18 -8.17 -7.78
C MET A 38 -2.70 -6.97 -8.61
N SER A 39 -1.53 -6.41 -8.29
CA SER A 39 -0.95 -5.31 -9.06
C SER A 39 -0.52 -5.72 -10.48
N LEU A 40 -0.20 -6.98 -10.71
CA LEU A 40 0.34 -7.48 -11.98
C LEU A 40 -0.72 -8.14 -12.87
N HIS A 41 -1.54 -9.02 -12.30
CA HIS A 41 -2.31 -9.99 -13.05
C HIS A 41 -3.83 -9.84 -12.93
N SER A 42 -4.31 -8.96 -12.04
CA SER A 42 -5.75 -8.76 -11.86
C SER A 42 -6.33 -7.68 -12.79
N ASP A 43 -7.66 -7.54 -12.73
CA ASP A 43 -8.38 -6.42 -13.34
C ASP A 43 -8.04 -5.08 -12.68
N LEU A 44 -7.48 -5.10 -11.47
CA LEU A 44 -7.02 -3.92 -10.74
C LEU A 44 -5.59 -3.50 -11.11
N ARG A 45 -4.87 -4.21 -11.98
CA ARG A 45 -3.49 -3.87 -12.39
C ARG A 45 -3.32 -2.46 -12.98
N LYS A 46 -4.42 -1.83 -13.43
CA LYS A 46 -4.41 -0.43 -13.90
C LYS A 46 -4.52 0.58 -12.75
N GLN A 47 -5.02 0.14 -11.60
CA GLN A 47 -5.38 0.96 -10.44
C GLN A 47 -4.40 0.79 -9.28
N ILE A 48 -3.98 -0.44 -8.99
CA ILE A 48 -3.08 -0.76 -7.88
C ILE A 48 -1.69 -1.00 -8.44
N ASP A 49 -0.69 -0.41 -7.78
CA ASP A 49 0.71 -0.74 -7.96
C ASP A 49 1.31 -1.30 -6.68
N TYR A 50 2.48 -1.91 -6.80
CA TYR A 50 3.19 -2.52 -5.67
C TYR A 50 4.69 -2.23 -5.78
N ILE A 51 5.30 -1.84 -4.67
CA ILE A 51 6.73 -1.56 -4.57
C ILE A 51 7.35 -2.29 -3.39
N ASP A 52 8.64 -2.58 -3.52
CA ASP A 52 9.44 -3.33 -2.55
C ASP A 52 10.86 -2.76 -2.53
N SER A 53 10.97 -1.46 -2.26
CA SER A 53 12.25 -0.73 -2.24
C SER A 53 12.28 0.24 -1.07
N PRO A 54 13.36 0.27 -0.29
CA PRO A 54 13.49 1.19 0.85
C PRO A 54 13.84 2.62 0.41
N GLU A 55 14.14 2.82 -0.88
CA GLU A 55 14.64 4.11 -1.40
C GLU A 55 13.53 5.07 -1.80
N VAL A 56 12.27 4.63 -1.77
CA VAL A 56 11.13 5.41 -2.22
C VAL A 56 10.62 6.37 -1.15
N VAL A 57 10.37 7.61 -1.56
CA VAL A 57 9.82 8.68 -0.72
C VAL A 57 8.58 9.29 -1.38
N SER A 58 7.86 10.15 -0.66
CA SER A 58 6.58 10.71 -1.14
C SER A 58 6.69 11.42 -2.49
N THR A 59 7.80 12.11 -2.76
CA THR A 59 8.01 12.84 -4.02
C THR A 59 8.11 11.93 -5.24
N ASP A 60 8.50 10.66 -5.07
CA ASP A 60 8.61 9.70 -6.18
C ASP A 60 7.24 9.29 -6.74
N PHE A 61 6.17 9.55 -5.98
CA PHE A 61 4.80 9.24 -6.38
C PHE A 61 4.04 10.42 -6.98
N VAL A 62 4.66 11.61 -7.05
CA VAL A 62 4.05 12.79 -7.69
C VAL A 62 3.82 12.47 -9.17
N GLY A 63 2.57 12.65 -9.62
CA GLY A 63 2.19 12.35 -11.01
C GLY A 63 1.94 10.87 -11.30
N SER A 64 1.96 9.99 -10.28
CA SER A 64 1.49 8.62 -10.45
C SER A 64 0.04 8.59 -10.95
N ARG A 65 -0.24 7.68 -11.90
CA ARG A 65 -1.57 7.49 -12.49
C ARG A 65 -2.38 6.40 -11.79
N ARG A 66 -1.81 5.79 -10.75
CA ARG A 66 -2.39 4.69 -9.99
C ARG A 66 -3.31 5.27 -8.92
N ALA A 67 -4.36 4.53 -8.58
CA ALA A 67 -5.24 4.88 -7.47
C ALA A 67 -4.54 4.72 -6.12
N GLY A 68 -3.64 3.73 -6.01
CA GLY A 68 -2.83 3.50 -4.83
C GLY A 68 -1.62 2.64 -5.14
N ILE A 69 -0.56 2.83 -4.37
CA ILE A 69 0.68 2.07 -4.44
C ILE A 69 0.90 1.44 -3.08
N VAL A 70 1.01 0.11 -3.06
CA VAL A 70 1.28 -0.66 -1.85
C VAL A 70 2.78 -0.68 -1.59
N ASP A 71 3.20 -0.24 -0.40
CA ASP A 71 4.55 -0.41 0.10
C ASP A 71 4.69 -1.76 0.82
N GLY A 72 5.36 -2.70 0.16
CA GLY A 72 5.58 -4.06 0.67
C GLY A 72 6.48 -4.13 1.90
N LEU A 73 7.42 -3.19 2.03
CA LEU A 73 8.34 -3.15 3.17
C LEU A 73 7.62 -2.67 4.42
N ALA A 74 6.69 -1.72 4.28
CA ALA A 74 5.86 -1.18 5.35
C ALA A 74 4.77 -2.15 5.87
N THR A 75 4.54 -3.27 5.19
CA THR A 75 3.55 -4.28 5.63
C THR A 75 4.02 -4.99 6.90
N ILE A 76 3.13 -5.07 7.89
CA ILE A 76 3.32 -5.74 9.19
C ILE A 76 2.16 -6.71 9.40
N SER A 77 2.44 -7.94 9.84
CA SER A 77 1.46 -8.88 10.36
C SER A 77 1.88 -9.33 11.76
N ASN A 78 0.92 -9.49 12.67
CA ASN A 78 1.14 -9.76 14.09
C ASN A 78 0.77 -11.20 14.51
N ASP A 79 0.56 -12.10 13.56
CA ASP A 79 0.24 -13.51 13.82
C ASP A 79 1.48 -14.40 14.02
#